data_AF-J9DUS5-F1
#
_entry.id   AF-J9DUS5-F1
#
_cell.length_a   1.000
_cell.length_b   1.000
_cell.length_c   1.000
_cell.angle_alpha   90.00
_cell.angle_beta   90.00
_cell.angle_gamma   90.00
#
_symmetry.space_group_name_H-M   'P 1'
#
loop_
_entity.id
_entity.type
_entity.pdbx_description
1 polymer ?
#
loop_
_entity_poly.entity_id
_entity_poly.type
_entity_poly.pdbx_seq_one_letter_code
_entity_poly.pdbx_strand_id
1 'polypeptide(L)' 'QRVINVSNAPPVSLKREKTGEWEIKQGSGGLVSAVDPVMSKDKENVWLANLGMNLHKKSK' A
#
# COMPACT_ATOMS: atom_id res chain seq x y z
N GLN A 1 -14.28 -7.66 15.21
CA GLN A 1 -13.09 -8.51 15.07
C GLN A 1 -12.18 -7.84 14.07
N ARG A 2 -10.91 -7.62 14.43
CA ARG A 2 -9.94 -6.92 13.59
C ARG A 2 -9.37 -7.89 12.53
N VAL A 3 -9.19 -7.41 11.31
CA VAL A 3 -8.53 -8.14 10.21
C VAL A 3 -7.15 -7.55 9.96
N ILE A 4 -6.17 -8.44 9.75
CA ILE A 4 -4.83 -8.09 9.31
C ILE A 4 -4.60 -8.81 7.98
N ASN A 5 -4.50 -8.05 6.90
CA ASN A 5 -4.16 -8.59 5.59
C ASN A 5 -2.63 -8.52 5.40
N VAL A 6 -2.03 -9.61 4.92
CA VAL A 6 -0.59 -9.70 4.68
C VAL A 6 -0.36 -10.16 3.25
N SER A 7 0.36 -9.36 2.46
CA SER A 7 0.64 -9.67 1.06
C SER A 7 2.01 -9.17 0.63
N ASN A 8 2.46 -9.67 -0.53
CA ASN A 8 3.74 -9.26 -1.09
C ASN A 8 3.76 -7.78 -1.52
N ALA A 9 2.65 -7.28 -2.06
CA ALA A 9 2.51 -5.90 -2.55
C ALA A 9 1.42 -5.14 -1.80
N PRO A 10 1.60 -3.83 -1.52
CA PRO A 10 0.62 -3.00 -0.84
C PRO A 10 -0.61 -2.71 -1.71
N PRO A 11 -1.74 -2.27 -1.13
CA PRO A 11 -2.93 -1.85 -1.86
C PRO A 11 -2.80 -0.46 -2.49
N VAL A 12 -1.59 0.11 -2.48
CA VAL A 12 -1.28 1.44 -2.99
C VAL A 12 -0.03 1.39 -3.85
N SER A 13 0.06 2.32 -4.79
CA SER A 13 1.28 2.64 -5.50
C SER A 13 1.92 3.88 -4.86
N LEU A 14 3.25 3.83 -4.72
CA LEU A 14 4.05 4.93 -4.19
C LEU A 14 4.97 5.42 -5.29
N LYS A 15 4.99 6.74 -5.52
CA LYS A 15 5.89 7.39 -6.47
C LYS A 15 6.53 8.60 -5.80
N ARG A 16 7.85 8.71 -5.90
CA ARG A 16 8.57 9.90 -5.43
C ARG A 16 8.62 10.93 -6.55
N GLU A 17 8.07 12.11 -6.30
CA GLU A 17 8.11 13.24 -7.23
C GLU A 17 9.49 13.90 -7.22
N LYS A 18 9.78 14.70 -8.26
CA LYS A 18 11.05 15.42 -8.40
C LYS A 18 11.28 16.43 -7.27
N THR A 19 10.22 16.93 -6.64
CA THR A 19 10.24 17.81 -5.47
C THR A 19 10.72 17.10 -4.21
N GLY A 20 10.76 15.76 -4.22
CA GLY A 20 11.07 14.93 -3.06
C GLY A 20 9.83 14.45 -2.30
N GLU A 21 8.64 14.95 -2.65
CA GLU A 21 7.36 14.52 -2.09
C GLU A 21 6.94 13.13 -2.59
N TRP A 22 6.05 12.47 -1.85
CA TRP A 22 5.50 11.17 -2.21
C TRP A 22 4.06 11.30 -2.69
N GLU A 23 3.81 10.81 -3.89
CA GLU A 23 2.47 10.58 -4.41
C GLU A 23 2.03 9.16 -4.01
N ILE A 24 0.85 9.07 -3.39
CA ILE A 24 0.21 7.81 -3.00
C ILE A 24 -1.08 7.67 -3.79
N LYS A 25 -1.20 6.60 -4.57
CA LYS A 25 -2.41 6.29 -5.34
C LYS A 25 -2.92 4.91 -5.00
N GLN A 26 -4.24 4.72 -4.98
CA GLN A 26 -4.84 3.40 -4.81
C GLN A 26 -4.35 2.44 -5.90
N GLY A 27 -3.89 1.27 -5.49
CA GLY A 27 -3.47 0.21 -6.40
C GLY A 27 -4.70 -0.45 -7.03
N SER A 28 -4.59 -0.80 -8.31
CA SER A 28 -5.56 -1.65 -8.99
C SER A 28 -5.03 -3.09 -9.04
N GLY A 29 -5.86 -4.08 -8.72
CA GLY A 29 -5.44 -5.48 -8.77
C GLY A 29 -6.46 -6.43 -8.16
N GLY A 30 -6.41 -7.70 -8.58
CA GLY A 30 -7.39 -8.71 -8.16
C GLY A 30 -7.45 -8.92 -6.66
N LEU A 31 -6.30 -8.88 -5.97
CA LEU A 31 -6.27 -8.96 -4.51
C LEU A 31 -6.93 -7.72 -3.89
N VAL A 32 -6.53 -6.51 -4.28
CA VAL A 32 -7.10 -5.25 -3.74
C VAL A 32 -8.62 -5.25 -3.88
N SER A 33 -9.15 -5.55 -5.07
CA SER A 33 -10.59 -5.64 -5.30
C SER A 33 -11.27 -6.71 -4.44
N ALA A 34 -10.62 -7.85 -4.19
CA ALA A 34 -11.19 -8.94 -3.41
C ALA A 34 -11.26 -8.62 -1.90
N VAL A 35 -10.26 -7.92 -1.36
CA VAL A 35 -10.19 -7.62 0.09
C VAL A 35 -10.78 -6.26 0.47
N ASP A 36 -10.99 -5.35 -0.49
CA ASP A 36 -11.51 -4.00 -0.24
C ASP A 36 -12.82 -3.97 0.59
N PRO A 37 -13.83 -4.84 0.34
CA PRO A 37 -15.06 -4.87 1.14
C PRO A 37 -14.84 -5.24 2.61
N VAL A 38 -13.79 -6.02 2.89
CA VAL A 38 -13.42 -6.42 4.26
C VAL A 38 -12.61 -5.31 4.92
N MET A 39 -11.62 -4.77 4.20
CA MET A 39 -10.70 -3.76 4.71
C MET A 39 -11.40 -2.42 5.00
N SER A 40 -12.36 -2.02 4.17
CA SER A 40 -13.10 -0.75 4.32
C SER A 40 -14.14 -0.77 5.45
N LYS A 41 -14.53 -1.95 5.95
CA LYS A 41 -15.58 -2.11 6.97
C LYS A 41 -15.18 -1.59 8.34
N ASP A 42 -13.89 -1.66 8.67
CA ASP A 42 -13.35 -1.23 9.97
C ASP A 42 -12.03 -0.50 9.76
N LYS A 43 -11.93 0.73 10.27
CA LYS A 43 -10.75 1.58 10.15
C LYS A 43 -9.55 1.04 10.93
N GLU A 44 -9.78 0.14 11.88
CA GLU A 44 -8.72 -0.53 12.63
C GLU A 44 -8.07 -1.67 11.85
N ASN A 45 -8.63 -2.07 10.71
CA ASN A 45 -8.02 -3.10 9.86
C ASN A 45 -6.67 -2.63 9.32
N VAL A 46 -5.72 -3.55 9.26
CA VAL A 46 -4.33 -3.25 8.86
C VAL A 46 -3.93 -4.08 7.66
N TRP A 47 -3.23 -3.44 6.72
CA TRP A 47 -2.57 -4.11 5.62
C TRP A 47 -1.05 -4.04 5.80
N LEU A 48 -0.40 -5.18 5.95
CA LEU A 48 1.05 -5.31 6.00
C LEU A 48 1.57 -5.79 4.65
N ALA A 49 2.45 -5.01 4.04
CA ALA A 49 3.06 -5.36 2.76
C ALA A 49 4.46 -4.76 2.61
N ASN A 50 5.27 -5.38 1.76
CA ASN A 50 6.55 -4.83 1.37
C ASN A 50 6.36 -3.80 0.24
N LEU A 51 6.87 -2.59 0.42
CA LEU A 51 6.77 -1.53 -0.60
C LEU A 51 7.62 -1.81 -1.85
N GLY A 52 8.48 -2.84 -1.82
CA GLY A 52 9.33 -3.21 -2.96
C GLY A 52 10.38 -2.16 -3.32
N MET A 53 10.62 -1.19 -2.43
CA MET A 53 11.51 -0.06 -2.65
C MET A 53 12.41 0.19 -1.45
N ASN A 54 13.64 0.62 -1.73
CA ASN A 54 14.55 1.09 -0.70
C ASN A 54 14.38 2.60 -0.52
N LEU A 55 13.64 3.00 0.52
CA LEU A 55 13.31 4.39 0.81
C LEU A 55 14.55 5.25 1.17
N HIS A 56 15.67 4.63 1.54
CA HIS A 56 16.90 5.30 1.93
C HIS A 56 17.90 5.47 0.78
N LYS A 57 17.60 4.93 -0.41
CA LYS A 57 18.48 5.07 -1.56
C LYS A 57 18.50 6.53 -2.02
N LYS A 58 19.62 7.24 -1.77
CA LYS A 58 19.87 8.56 -2.36
C LYS A 58 19.88 8.40 -3.88
N SER A 59 19.19 9.28 -4.60
CA SER A 59 19.39 9.42 -6.05
C SER A 59 20.87 9.69 -6.27
N LYS A 60 21.52 8.87 -7.10
CA LYS A 60 22.83 9.23 -7.65
C LYS A 60 22.67 10.39 -8.61
#